data_AF-A0A448X556-F1
#
_entry.id   AF-A0A448X556-F1
#
_cell.length_a   1.000
_cell.length_b   1.000
_cell.length_c   1.000
_cell.angle_alpha   90.00
_cell.angle_beta   90.00
_cell.angle_gamma   90.00
#
_symmetry.space_group_name_H-M   'P 1'
#
loop_
_entity.id
_entity.type
_entity.pdbx_description
1 polymer ?
#
loop_
_entity_poly.entity_id
_entity_poly.type
_entity_poly.pdbx_seq_one_letter_code
_entity_poly.pdbx_strand_id
1 'polypeptide(L)'
;MDIIRILEVTKAEMMLRAKLGLAPLNLDLSKSSGDPKKQDFVHAPAKNVRESQKADKLKEKLETLKEKRLILEKLRNTQSLGSGGETMTLSWVEKMRIKEKQKEEARNRNNYDSKDLAGLKIQHDSKKFADEKSIILTLKDKENVNLVDDEKADINRKNKRMTLGLGAIVDDDFEEVSLGLKAKGILDKYDVEIDGEKKDEIVLGNSGMYLADHERAMERLQAELRASAVRWYH
;
A
#
# COMPACT_ATOMS: atom_id res chain seq x y z
N MET A 1 49.70 6.68 -71.43
CA MET A 1 49.32 8.06 -71.04
C MET A 1 47.97 8.08 -70.31
N ASP A 2 47.55 6.95 -69.75
CA ASP A 2 46.10 6.70 -69.59
C ASP A 2 45.62 6.87 -68.15
N ILE A 3 46.51 6.73 -67.16
CA ILE A 3 46.16 6.89 -65.73
C ILE A 3 45.80 8.35 -65.39
N ILE A 4 46.51 9.33 -65.96
CA ILE A 4 46.24 10.75 -65.72
C ILE A 4 44.88 11.14 -66.30
N ARG A 5 44.57 10.68 -67.52
CA ARG A 5 43.25 10.88 -68.15
C ARG A 5 42.13 10.21 -67.35
N ILE A 6 42.34 9.00 -66.84
CA ILE A 6 41.34 8.31 -66.00
C ILE A 6 41.07 9.08 -64.70
N LEU A 7 42.11 9.59 -64.04
CA LEU A 7 41.98 10.41 -62.83
C LEU A 7 41.27 11.74 -63.08
N GLU A 8 41.50 12.38 -64.22
CA GLU A 8 40.79 13.61 -64.59
C GLU A 8 39.30 13.37 -64.84
N VAL A 9 38.96 12.26 -65.51
CA VAL A 9 37.55 11.88 -65.77
C VAL A 9 36.82 11.53 -64.47
N THR A 10 37.42 10.75 -63.57
CA THR A 10 36.77 10.40 -62.29
C THR A 10 36.58 11.63 -61.39
N LYS A 11 37.53 12.57 -61.40
CA LYS A 11 37.39 13.84 -60.68
C LYS A 11 36.24 14.69 -61.23
N ALA A 12 36.10 14.77 -62.56
CA ALA A 12 35.00 15.51 -63.19
C ALA A 12 33.63 14.88 -62.87
N GLU A 13 33.53 13.55 -62.88
CA GLU A 13 32.31 12.83 -62.55
C GLU A 13 31.92 13.00 -61.07
N MET A 14 32.89 12.95 -60.15
CA MET A 14 32.66 13.17 -58.72
C MET A 14 32.18 14.59 -58.42
N MET A 15 32.68 15.60 -59.15
CA MET A 15 32.19 16.97 -59.06
C MET A 15 30.77 17.12 -59.58
N LEU A 16 30.41 16.46 -60.69
CA LEU A 16 29.04 16.46 -61.21
C LEU A 16 28.06 15.84 -60.20
N ARG A 17 28.43 14.72 -59.56
CA ARG A 17 27.62 14.10 -58.50
C ARG A 17 27.45 15.02 -57.30
N ALA A 18 28.52 15.64 -56.82
CA ALA A 18 28.45 16.61 -55.73
C ALA A 18 27.53 17.78 -56.06
N LYS A 19 27.59 18.29 -57.29
CA LYS A 19 26.73 19.39 -57.76
C LYS A 19 25.26 18.99 -57.86
N LEU A 20 24.98 17.71 -58.09
CA LEU A 20 23.64 17.11 -58.07
C LEU A 20 23.24 16.59 -56.68
N GLY A 21 24.06 16.79 -55.64
CA GLY A 21 23.79 16.33 -54.28
C GLY A 21 23.84 14.81 -54.08
N LEU A 22 24.43 14.07 -55.03
CA LEU A 22 24.56 12.62 -54.99
C LEU A 22 25.79 12.20 -54.16
N ALA A 23 25.63 11.15 -53.36
CA ALA A 23 26.68 10.61 -52.51
C ALA A 23 27.91 10.16 -53.35
N PRO A 24 29.14 10.29 -52.80
CA PRO A 24 30.36 9.86 -53.48
C PRO A 24 30.32 8.36 -53.75
N LEU A 25 30.80 7.95 -54.93
CA LEU A 25 30.78 6.55 -55.36
C LEU A 25 31.88 5.76 -54.65
N ASN A 26 31.51 5.02 -53.60
CA ASN A 26 32.41 4.08 -52.95
C ASN A 26 32.53 2.81 -53.81
N LEU A 27 33.66 2.65 -54.50
CA LEU A 27 33.99 1.46 -55.29
C LEU A 27 34.60 0.38 -54.38
N ASP A 28 33.87 -0.06 -53.37
CA ASP A 28 34.20 -1.28 -52.62
C ASP A 28 33.33 -2.43 -53.14
N LEU A 29 33.81 -3.11 -54.18
CA LEU A 29 33.21 -4.32 -54.77
C LEU A 29 33.37 -5.57 -53.88
N SER A 30 33.46 -5.40 -52.57
CA SER A 30 33.58 -6.50 -51.62
C SER A 30 32.78 -6.23 -50.34
N LYS A 31 31.51 -6.63 -50.34
CA LYS A 31 30.86 -7.32 -49.21
C LYS A 31 29.44 -7.77 -49.53
N SER A 32 29.25 -9.04 -49.21
CA SER A 32 28.06 -9.87 -49.30
C SER A 32 26.93 -9.45 -48.36
N SER A 33 25.72 -9.80 -48.76
CA SER A 33 24.49 -10.00 -47.97
C SER A 33 24.68 -10.22 -46.46
N GLY A 34 24.05 -9.36 -45.64
CA GLY A 34 23.94 -9.54 -44.20
C GLY A 34 22.59 -9.02 -43.68
N ASP A 35 21.91 -9.85 -42.88
CA ASP A 35 20.56 -9.71 -42.33
C ASP A 35 20.28 -8.38 -41.59
N PRO A 36 19.02 -7.89 -41.57
CA PRO A 36 18.65 -6.70 -40.80
C PRO A 36 18.76 -6.97 -39.30
N LYS A 37 19.55 -6.13 -38.61
CA LYS A 37 19.79 -6.14 -37.17
C LYS A 37 18.47 -6.18 -36.38
N LYS A 38 18.28 -7.19 -35.53
CA LYS A 38 17.30 -7.18 -34.44
C LYS A 38 17.68 -6.03 -33.49
N GLN A 39 16.93 -4.94 -33.53
CA GLN A 39 16.97 -3.94 -32.46
C GLN A 39 16.06 -4.45 -31.35
N ASP A 40 16.61 -4.66 -30.15
CA ASP A 40 15.82 -5.02 -28.97
C ASP A 40 14.96 -3.81 -28.60
N PHE A 41 13.68 -3.84 -28.99
CA PHE A 41 12.72 -2.81 -28.66
C PHE A 41 12.39 -2.86 -27.16
N VAL A 42 13.09 -2.06 -26.37
CA VAL A 42 12.70 -1.79 -24.99
C VAL A 42 11.49 -0.85 -25.01
N HIS A 43 10.29 -1.42 -24.97
CA HIS A 43 9.06 -0.65 -24.88
C HIS A 43 8.88 -0.10 -23.46
N ALA A 44 9.14 1.19 -23.28
CA ALA A 44 8.65 1.89 -22.10
C ALA A 44 7.11 1.87 -22.12
N PRO A 45 6.43 1.53 -21.02
CA PRO A 45 4.98 1.50 -20.99
C PRO A 45 4.41 2.88 -21.34
N ALA A 46 3.39 2.90 -22.18
CA ALA A 46 2.76 4.13 -22.64
C ALA A 46 2.19 4.90 -21.44
N LYS A 47 2.48 6.21 -21.37
CA LYS A 47 1.92 7.08 -20.34
C LYS A 47 0.40 7.13 -20.47
N ASN A 48 -0.32 6.84 -19.40
CA ASN A 48 -1.77 6.93 -19.37
C ASN A 48 -2.24 8.39 -19.36
N VAL A 49 -2.48 8.96 -20.54
CA VAL A 49 -2.94 10.35 -20.72
C VAL A 49 -4.25 10.62 -19.98
N ARG A 50 -5.12 9.61 -19.85
CA ARG A 50 -6.42 9.73 -19.16
C ARG A 50 -6.26 9.92 -17.65
N GLU A 51 -5.25 9.32 -17.03
CA GLU A 51 -4.95 9.53 -15.61
C GLU A 51 -4.36 10.91 -15.35
N SER A 52 -3.48 11.41 -16.24
CA SER A 52 -2.97 12.78 -16.16
C SER A 52 -4.11 13.81 -16.23
N GLN A 53 -5.01 13.66 -17.20
CA GLN A 53 -6.16 14.56 -17.35
C GLN A 53 -7.09 14.53 -16.13
N LYS A 54 -7.29 13.36 -15.50
CA LYS A 54 -8.05 13.25 -14.26
C LYS A 54 -7.35 13.96 -13.10
N ALA A 55 -6.03 13.81 -12.98
CA ALA A 55 -5.21 14.47 -11.96
C ALA A 55 -5.24 16.00 -12.12
N ASP A 56 -5.17 16.50 -13.36
CA ASP A 56 -5.22 17.93 -13.64
C ASP A 56 -6.61 18.52 -13.34
N LYS A 57 -7.69 17.82 -13.69
CA LYS A 57 -9.06 18.18 -13.27
C LYS A 57 -9.25 18.22 -11.75
N LEU A 58 -8.58 17.32 -11.02
CA LEU A 58 -8.61 17.33 -9.56
C LEU A 58 -7.85 18.52 -8.99
N LYS A 59 -6.68 18.87 -9.56
CA LYS A 59 -5.91 20.05 -9.17
C LYS A 59 -6.71 21.33 -9.39
N GLU A 60 -7.37 21.47 -10.54
CA GLU A 60 -8.24 22.60 -10.86
C GLU A 60 -9.37 22.75 -9.82
N LYS A 61 -10.07 21.64 -9.50
CA LYS A 61 -11.08 21.64 -8.43
C LYS A 61 -10.51 22.05 -7.07
N LEU A 62 -9.32 21.59 -6.72
CA LEU A 62 -8.66 21.97 -5.47
C LEU A 62 -8.28 23.45 -5.43
N GLU A 63 -7.85 24.00 -6.56
CA GLU A 63 -7.50 25.42 -6.69
C GLU A 63 -8.74 26.30 -6.53
N THR A 64 -9.85 25.97 -7.20
CA THR A 64 -11.12 26.69 -6.99
C THR A 64 -11.63 26.61 -5.55
N LEU A 65 -11.45 25.48 -4.87
CA LEU A 65 -11.81 25.33 -3.45
C LEU A 65 -10.90 26.17 -2.54
N LYS A 66 -9.59 26.23 -2.83
CA LYS A 66 -8.63 27.08 -2.11
C LYS A 66 -8.96 28.56 -2.30
N GLU A 67 -9.24 28.98 -3.53
CA GLU A 67 -9.67 30.35 -3.84
C GLU A 67 -10.96 30.71 -3.12
N LYS A 68 -11.97 29.83 -3.17
CA LYS A 68 -13.22 30.01 -2.42
C LYS A 68 -12.96 30.16 -0.92
N ARG A 69 -12.09 29.34 -0.34
CA ARG A 69 -11.70 29.44 1.08
C ARG A 69 -10.98 30.75 1.37
N LEU A 70 -10.09 31.19 0.49
CA LEU A 70 -9.37 32.46 0.62
C LEU A 70 -10.31 33.67 0.53
N ILE A 71 -11.30 33.63 -0.38
CA ILE A 71 -12.33 34.67 -0.49
C ILE A 71 -13.19 34.70 0.77
N LEU A 72 -13.59 33.54 1.29
CA LEU A 72 -14.35 33.46 2.55
C LEU A 72 -13.54 33.97 3.74
N GLU A 73 -12.25 33.67 3.79
CA GLU A 73 -11.35 34.19 4.82
C GLU A 73 -11.18 35.71 4.71
N LYS A 74 -10.99 36.23 3.49
CA LYS A 74 -10.99 37.67 3.23
C LYS A 74 -12.30 38.31 3.66
N LEU A 75 -13.44 37.72 3.31
CA LEU A 75 -14.77 38.23 3.68
C LEU A 75 -15.03 38.17 5.19
N ARG A 76 -14.49 37.15 5.87
CA ARG A 76 -14.53 37.04 7.34
C ARG A 76 -13.66 38.10 8.01
N ASN A 77 -12.49 38.38 7.44
CA ASN A 77 -11.53 39.35 7.98
C ASN A 77 -11.89 40.80 7.61
N THR A 78 -12.61 41.03 6.52
CA THR A 78 -13.28 42.31 6.26
C THR A 78 -14.39 42.46 7.30
N GLN A 79 -14.05 43.18 8.37
CA GLN A 79 -14.98 43.53 9.44
C GLN A 79 -16.27 44.10 8.82
N SER A 80 -17.42 43.53 9.18
CA SER A 80 -18.71 44.19 8.91
C SER A 80 -18.67 45.56 9.60
N LEU A 81 -18.74 46.63 8.81
CA LEU A 81 -18.64 48.03 9.25
C LEU A 81 -19.69 48.43 10.32
N GLY A 82 -20.62 47.53 10.68
CA GLY A 82 -21.65 47.75 11.70
C GLY A 82 -21.40 47.11 13.08
N SER A 83 -20.29 46.38 13.31
CA SER A 83 -20.03 45.74 14.62
C SER A 83 -19.12 46.58 15.53
N GLY A 84 -19.32 47.89 15.54
CA GLY A 84 -18.65 48.83 16.45
C GLY A 84 -19.48 49.11 17.70
N GLY A 85 -19.89 48.07 18.45
CA GLY A 85 -20.72 48.21 19.65
C GLY A 85 -20.13 47.52 20.88
N GLU A 86 -19.35 48.27 21.67
CA GLU A 86 -19.17 48.26 23.13
C GLU A 86 -19.25 46.95 23.97
N THR A 87 -18.95 45.76 23.43
CA THR A 87 -19.12 44.49 24.19
C THR A 87 -17.90 43.56 24.20
N MET A 88 -16.71 44.09 23.96
CA MET A 88 -15.47 43.29 23.87
C MET A 88 -15.12 42.57 25.19
N THR A 89 -15.36 43.21 26.35
CA THR A 89 -14.95 42.66 27.67
C THR A 89 -15.93 41.62 28.24
N LEU A 90 -17.25 41.87 28.17
CA LEU A 90 -18.27 40.93 28.64
C LEU A 90 -18.33 39.66 27.76
N SER A 91 -18.15 39.81 26.44
CA SER A 91 -18.10 38.68 25.53
C SER A 91 -16.85 37.80 25.72
N TRP A 92 -15.75 38.35 26.23
CA TRP A 92 -14.54 37.58 26.54
C TRP A 92 -14.73 36.73 27.80
N VAL A 93 -15.33 37.30 28.86
CA VAL A 93 -15.67 36.56 30.08
C VAL A 93 -16.68 35.44 29.78
N GLU A 94 -17.67 35.70 28.94
CA GLU A 94 -18.65 34.69 28.50
C GLU A 94 -17.97 33.55 27.71
N LYS A 95 -17.07 33.90 26.76
CA LYS A 95 -16.26 32.90 26.04
C LYS A 95 -15.36 32.09 26.96
N MET A 96 -14.76 32.72 27.99
CA MET A 96 -13.92 32.03 28.96
C MET A 96 -14.74 31.04 29.80
N ARG A 97 -15.93 31.42 30.26
CA ARG A 97 -16.86 30.52 30.97
C ARG A 97 -17.33 29.36 30.09
N ILE A 98 -17.65 29.61 28.82
CA ILE A 98 -18.02 28.56 27.87
C ILE A 98 -16.84 27.60 27.65
N LYS A 99 -15.61 28.13 27.51
CA LYS A 99 -14.40 27.33 27.34
C LYS A 99 -14.08 26.49 28.58
N GLU A 100 -14.26 27.04 29.78
CA GLU A 100 -14.14 26.29 31.04
C GLU A 100 -15.18 25.18 31.13
N LYS A 101 -16.45 25.47 30.84
CA LYS A 101 -17.51 24.47 30.83
C LYS A 101 -17.24 23.34 29.84
N GLN A 102 -16.77 23.66 28.62
CA GLN A 102 -16.38 22.66 27.64
C GLN A 102 -15.18 21.81 28.10
N LYS A 103 -14.22 22.42 28.80
CA LYS A 103 -13.06 21.71 29.37
C LYS A 103 -13.48 20.80 30.53
N GLU A 104 -14.43 21.23 31.35
CA GLU A 104 -15.06 20.44 32.42
C GLU A 104 -15.81 19.24 31.83
N GLU A 105 -16.64 19.46 30.80
CA GLU A 105 -17.37 18.40 30.10
C GLU A 105 -16.45 17.42 29.35
N ALA A 106 -15.30 17.87 28.86
CA ALA A 106 -14.28 17.00 28.27
C ALA A 106 -13.53 16.20 29.36
N ARG A 107 -13.27 16.80 30.52
CA ARG A 107 -12.66 16.10 31.67
C ARG A 107 -13.60 15.08 32.29
N ASN A 108 -14.89 15.40 32.43
CA ASN A 108 -15.90 14.44 32.89
C ASN A 108 -16.13 13.30 31.90
N ARG A 109 -15.85 13.52 30.60
CA ARG A 109 -15.78 12.46 29.58
C ARG A 109 -14.53 11.59 29.66
N ASN A 110 -13.50 11.95 30.44
CA ASN A 110 -12.31 11.10 30.62
C ASN A 110 -12.57 9.91 31.57
N ASN A 111 -13.74 9.82 32.20
CA ASN A 111 -14.12 8.65 32.96
C ASN A 111 -14.75 7.63 32.01
N TYR A 112 -13.89 6.90 31.30
CA TYR A 112 -14.31 5.82 30.41
C TYR A 112 -15.06 4.73 31.19
N ASP A 113 -16.21 4.30 30.66
CA ASP A 113 -17.02 3.22 31.24
C ASP A 113 -16.90 1.96 30.38
N SER A 114 -17.33 0.82 30.91
CA SER A 114 -17.46 -0.48 30.23
C SER A 114 -18.15 -0.41 28.86
N LYS A 115 -19.06 0.56 28.67
CA LYS A 115 -19.76 0.83 27.40
C LYS A 115 -18.85 1.41 26.32
N ASP A 116 -17.79 2.12 26.71
CA ASP A 116 -16.82 2.75 25.80
C ASP A 116 -15.76 1.75 25.29
N LEU A 117 -15.74 0.53 25.85
CA LEU A 117 -14.85 -0.55 25.41
C LEU A 117 -15.39 -1.31 24.19
N ALA A 118 -16.62 -1.00 23.76
CA ALA A 118 -17.27 -1.62 22.62
C ALA A 118 -16.46 -1.44 21.33
N GLY A 119 -16.17 -2.53 20.62
CA GLY A 119 -15.42 -2.52 19.37
C GLY A 119 -13.90 -2.44 19.53
N LEU A 120 -13.37 -2.40 20.75
CA LEU A 120 -11.93 -2.54 20.96
C LEU A 120 -11.50 -3.98 20.63
N LYS A 121 -10.42 -4.09 19.85
CA LYS A 121 -9.82 -5.35 19.40
C LYS A 121 -8.65 -5.72 20.29
N ILE A 122 -8.71 -6.89 20.91
CA ILE A 122 -7.67 -7.46 21.74
C ILE A 122 -6.90 -8.47 20.89
N GLN A 123 -5.60 -8.25 20.69
CA GLN A 123 -4.71 -9.15 19.92
C GLN A 123 -4.04 -10.17 20.85
N HIS A 124 -4.83 -11.06 21.45
CA HIS A 124 -4.33 -12.14 22.30
C HIS A 124 -5.24 -13.37 22.21
N ASP A 125 -4.65 -14.55 22.35
CA ASP A 125 -5.39 -15.81 22.31
C ASP A 125 -6.41 -15.90 23.45
N SER A 126 -7.61 -16.36 23.13
CA SER A 126 -8.71 -16.56 24.08
C SER A 126 -8.34 -17.52 25.22
N LYS A 127 -7.46 -18.49 24.94
CA LYS A 127 -6.99 -19.49 25.91
C LYS A 127 -6.19 -18.89 27.07
N LYS A 128 -5.53 -17.74 26.86
CA LYS A 128 -4.77 -17.06 27.93
C LYS A 128 -5.66 -16.42 28.99
N PHE A 129 -6.95 -16.24 28.69
CA PHE A 129 -7.95 -15.66 29.59
C PHE A 129 -8.80 -16.73 30.31
N ALA A 130 -8.55 -18.02 30.08
CA ALA A 130 -9.27 -19.11 30.76
C ALA A 130 -8.86 -19.28 32.23
N ASP A 131 -7.66 -18.83 32.57
CA ASP A 131 -7.21 -18.72 33.95
C ASP A 131 -7.92 -17.51 34.57
N GLU A 132 -8.63 -17.65 35.69
CA GLU A 132 -9.37 -16.60 36.43
C GLU A 132 -8.48 -15.46 36.99
N LYS A 133 -7.34 -15.19 36.37
CA LYS A 133 -6.37 -14.15 36.69
C LYS A 133 -6.78 -12.87 35.98
N SER A 134 -6.87 -11.78 36.73
CA SER A 134 -7.00 -10.45 36.13
C SER A 134 -5.70 -10.09 35.38
N ILE A 135 -5.78 -9.95 34.05
CA ILE A 135 -4.65 -9.57 33.20
C ILE A 135 -4.80 -8.09 32.81
N ILE A 136 -3.76 -7.29 33.06
CA ILE A 136 -3.71 -5.90 32.62
C ILE A 136 -3.29 -5.87 31.14
N LEU A 137 -4.13 -5.30 30.28
CA LEU A 137 -3.85 -5.15 28.85
C LEU A 137 -3.32 -3.73 28.56
N THR A 138 -2.35 -3.64 27.67
CA THR A 138 -1.81 -2.37 27.19
C THR A 138 -2.29 -2.08 25.78
N LEU A 139 -2.49 -0.79 25.45
CA LEU A 139 -2.84 -0.39 24.09
C LEU A 139 -1.62 -0.55 23.18
N LYS A 140 -1.85 -1.15 22.01
CA LYS A 140 -0.84 -1.20 20.96
C LYS A 140 -0.81 0.14 20.23
N ASP A 141 0.35 0.80 20.22
CA ASP A 141 0.53 2.05 19.48
C ASP A 141 0.31 1.81 17.98
N LYS A 142 -0.57 2.62 17.38
CA LYS A 142 -0.91 2.56 15.95
C LYS A 142 0.23 3.06 15.05
N GLU A 143 1.15 3.85 15.60
CA GLU A 143 2.34 4.36 14.92
C GLU A 143 3.58 4.12 15.78
N ASN A 144 4.16 2.93 15.71
CA ASN A 144 5.58 2.76 15.99
C ASN A 144 6.24 2.14 14.77
N VAL A 145 6.62 3.01 13.83
CA VAL A 145 7.35 2.68 12.59
C VAL A 145 8.69 1.98 12.90
N ASN A 146 9.21 2.10 14.12
CA ASN A 146 10.50 1.50 14.52
C ASN A 146 10.45 0.06 15.07
N LEU A 147 9.30 -0.50 15.46
CA LEU A 147 9.23 -1.88 15.99
C LEU A 147 8.87 -2.93 14.92
N VAL A 148 8.33 -2.48 13.78
CA VAL A 148 7.95 -3.35 12.67
C VAL A 148 9.17 -3.86 11.90
N ASP A 149 10.26 -3.09 11.86
CA ASP A 149 11.47 -3.48 11.13
C ASP A 149 12.32 -4.51 11.88
N ASP A 150 12.40 -4.43 13.21
CA ASP A 150 13.15 -5.38 14.04
C ASP A 150 12.47 -6.77 14.10
N GLU A 151 11.14 -6.82 14.27
CA GLU A 151 10.37 -8.08 14.22
C GLU A 151 10.46 -8.73 12.82
N LYS A 152 10.35 -7.94 11.75
CA LYS A 152 10.54 -8.45 10.38
C LYS A 152 11.96 -8.95 10.13
N ALA A 153 12.98 -8.30 10.69
CA ALA A 153 14.37 -8.75 10.58
C ALA A 153 14.59 -10.11 11.26
N ASP A 154 13.99 -10.34 12.43
CA ASP A 154 14.08 -11.61 13.14
C ASP A 154 13.34 -12.75 12.45
N ILE A 155 12.15 -12.47 11.91
CA ILE A 155 11.39 -13.43 11.10
C ILE A 155 12.17 -13.77 9.83
N ASN A 156 12.78 -12.78 9.17
CA ASN A 156 13.58 -13.01 7.97
C ASN A 156 14.88 -13.81 8.29
N ARG A 157 15.51 -13.58 9.45
CA ARG A 157 16.64 -14.40 9.93
C ARG A 157 16.24 -15.85 10.23
N LYS A 158 15.04 -16.08 10.78
CA LYS A 158 14.50 -17.42 11.06
C LYS A 158 14.08 -18.13 9.76
N ASN A 159 13.40 -17.46 8.85
CA ASN A 159 13.05 -18.01 7.54
C ASN A 159 14.30 -18.41 6.75
N LYS A 160 15.35 -17.58 6.76
CA LYS A 160 16.65 -17.95 6.17
C LYS A 160 17.23 -19.21 6.80
N ARG A 161 17.21 -19.34 8.13
CA ARG A 161 17.62 -20.57 8.84
C ARG A 161 16.81 -21.80 8.42
N MET A 162 15.49 -21.66 8.26
CA MET A 162 14.60 -22.75 7.82
C MET A 162 14.83 -23.11 6.34
N THR A 163 15.05 -22.12 5.46
CA THR A 163 15.34 -22.36 4.03
C THR A 163 16.71 -22.98 3.78
N LEU A 164 17.67 -22.80 4.70
CA LEU A 164 19.01 -23.37 4.64
C LEU A 164 19.08 -24.84 5.10
N GLY A 165 17.93 -25.50 5.32
CA GLY A 165 17.86 -26.96 5.49
C GLY A 165 18.39 -27.50 6.82
N LEU A 166 18.61 -26.64 7.82
CA LEU A 166 19.13 -27.03 9.14
C LEU A 166 18.04 -27.48 10.15
N GLY A 167 16.76 -27.41 9.78
CA GLY A 167 15.63 -27.91 10.58
C GLY A 167 15.10 -29.27 10.12
N ALA A 168 15.89 -30.03 9.36
CA ALA A 168 15.44 -31.22 8.66
C ALA A 168 15.48 -32.49 9.53
N ILE A 169 14.78 -32.54 10.66
CA ILE A 169 14.36 -33.82 11.26
C ILE A 169 13.00 -33.60 11.93
N VAL A 170 11.97 -34.28 11.38
CA VAL A 170 10.56 -34.36 11.82
C VAL A 170 9.65 -33.18 11.44
N ASP A 171 9.26 -33.11 10.17
CA ASP A 171 7.94 -32.58 9.81
C ASP A 171 7.08 -33.77 9.36
N ASP A 172 6.19 -34.25 10.22
CA ASP A 172 5.17 -35.28 9.90
C ASP A 172 4.34 -34.86 8.66
N ASP A 173 4.27 -33.56 8.38
CA ASP A 173 3.59 -32.96 7.23
C ASP A 173 4.26 -33.26 5.86
N PHE A 174 5.53 -33.68 5.83
CA PHE A 174 6.20 -34.03 4.58
C PHE A 174 5.72 -35.38 4.05
N GLU A 175 5.49 -36.35 4.95
CA GLU A 175 4.97 -37.67 4.61
C GLU A 175 3.50 -37.56 4.15
N GLU A 176 2.68 -36.75 4.82
CA GLU A 176 1.27 -36.54 4.47
C GLU A 176 1.08 -35.90 3.07
N VAL A 177 1.95 -34.97 2.70
CA VAL A 177 1.91 -34.30 1.39
C VAL A 177 2.48 -35.19 0.28
N SER A 178 3.48 -36.01 0.59
CA SER A 178 4.02 -37.03 -0.34
C SER A 178 3.01 -38.15 -0.62
N LEU A 179 2.19 -38.49 0.39
CA LEU A 179 1.09 -39.45 0.30
C LEU A 179 -0.19 -38.85 -0.32
N GLY A 180 -0.19 -37.56 -0.68
CA GLY A 180 -1.33 -36.92 -1.35
C GLY A 180 -2.55 -36.68 -0.45
N LEU A 181 -2.41 -36.80 0.87
CA LEU A 181 -3.49 -36.56 1.83
C LEU A 181 -3.81 -35.07 2.00
N LYS A 182 -2.86 -34.19 1.64
CA LYS A 182 -3.01 -32.73 1.73
C LYS A 182 -2.36 -32.02 0.54
N ALA A 183 -3.15 -31.24 -0.20
CA ALA A 183 -2.62 -30.40 -1.27
C ALA A 183 -1.97 -29.14 -0.68
N LYS A 184 -0.66 -28.97 -0.88
CA LYS A 184 0.01 -27.70 -0.57
C LYS A 184 -0.54 -26.63 -1.50
N GLY A 185 -1.13 -25.57 -0.94
CA GLY A 185 -1.48 -24.38 -1.71
C GLY A 185 -0.21 -23.82 -2.32
N ILE A 186 -0.27 -23.42 -3.60
CA ILE A 186 0.89 -22.90 -4.35
C ILE A 186 1.51 -21.67 -3.65
N LEU A 187 0.80 -21.06 -2.69
CA LEU A 187 1.17 -19.80 -2.05
C LEU A 187 1.15 -19.82 -0.51
N ASP A 188 1.04 -20.98 0.14
CA ASP A 188 0.96 -21.05 1.63
C ASP A 188 2.20 -20.46 2.34
N LYS A 189 3.37 -20.51 1.68
CA LYS A 189 4.63 -19.92 2.19
C LYS A 189 4.63 -18.40 2.12
N TYR A 190 3.96 -17.83 1.11
CA TYR A 190 3.97 -16.40 0.83
C TYR A 190 2.82 -15.67 1.53
N ASP A 191 1.73 -16.37 1.84
CA ASP A 191 0.67 -15.84 2.71
C ASP A 191 1.24 -15.39 4.06
N VAL A 192 2.20 -16.12 4.62
CA VAL A 192 2.87 -15.78 5.89
C VAL A 192 3.82 -14.57 5.75
N GLU A 193 4.47 -14.39 4.60
CA GLU A 193 5.39 -13.26 4.38
C GLU A 193 4.67 -11.96 4.05
N ILE A 194 3.50 -12.04 3.40
CA ILE A 194 2.69 -10.89 3.01
C ILE A 194 1.75 -10.46 4.15
N ASP A 195 1.09 -11.41 4.82
CA ASP A 195 0.06 -11.15 5.84
C ASP A 195 0.64 -11.15 7.27
N GLY A 196 1.84 -11.73 7.47
CA GLY A 196 2.46 -11.90 8.78
C GLY A 196 1.90 -13.09 9.57
N GLU A 197 2.36 -13.27 10.81
CA GLU A 197 1.75 -14.27 11.72
C GLU A 197 0.28 -13.88 11.99
N LYS A 198 -0.66 -14.79 11.69
CA LYS A 198 -2.07 -14.62 12.02
C LYS A 198 -2.21 -14.58 13.54
N LYS A 199 -2.39 -13.38 14.09
CA LYS A 199 -2.67 -13.18 15.51
C LYS A 199 -4.17 -13.32 15.74
N ASP A 200 -4.55 -14.07 16.78
CA ASP A 200 -5.95 -14.15 17.21
C ASP A 200 -6.44 -12.75 17.61
N GLU A 201 -7.58 -12.35 17.07
CA GLU A 201 -8.19 -11.04 17.31
C GLU A 201 -9.57 -11.21 17.93
N ILE A 202 -9.74 -10.67 19.13
CA ILE A 202 -10.97 -10.72 19.91
C ILE A 202 -11.62 -9.34 19.89
N VAL A 203 -12.88 -9.25 19.46
CA VAL A 203 -13.63 -7.98 19.46
C VAL A 203 -14.56 -7.93 20.67
N LEU A 204 -14.46 -6.85 21.46
CA LEU A 204 -15.36 -6.63 22.59
C LEU A 204 -16.75 -6.14 22.12
N GLY A 205 -17.81 -6.66 22.72
CA GLY A 205 -19.18 -6.21 22.47
C GLY A 205 -19.56 -4.94 23.24
N ASN A 206 -20.81 -4.48 23.06
CA ASN A 206 -21.36 -3.25 23.67
C ASN A 206 -21.26 -3.13 25.20
N SER A 207 -21.02 -4.25 25.90
CA SER A 207 -20.92 -4.30 27.36
C SER A 207 -19.47 -4.47 27.86
N GLY A 208 -18.48 -4.37 26.97
CA GLY A 208 -17.07 -4.67 27.31
C GLY A 208 -16.80 -6.16 27.57
N MET A 209 -17.77 -7.02 27.27
CA MET A 209 -17.68 -8.48 27.43
C MET A 209 -17.45 -9.16 26.08
N TYR A 210 -16.65 -10.22 26.10
CA TYR A 210 -16.51 -11.13 24.97
C TYR A 210 -17.57 -12.24 25.08
N LEU A 211 -18.45 -12.34 24.08
CA LEU A 211 -19.38 -13.47 23.96
C LEU A 211 -18.69 -14.61 23.22
N ALA A 212 -18.05 -15.51 23.98
CA ALA A 212 -17.48 -16.77 23.45
C ALA A 212 -18.51 -17.62 22.67
N ASP A 213 -19.80 -17.37 22.88
CA ASP A 213 -20.88 -18.06 22.18
C ASP A 213 -20.98 -17.68 20.70
N HIS A 214 -20.58 -16.47 20.32
CA HIS A 214 -20.56 -16.06 18.92
C HIS A 214 -19.53 -16.86 18.12
N GLU A 215 -18.34 -17.05 18.70
CA GLU A 215 -17.26 -17.82 18.09
C GLU A 215 -17.62 -19.31 17.99
N ARG A 216 -18.18 -19.89 19.05
CA ARG A 216 -18.70 -21.27 19.04
C ARG A 216 -19.78 -21.49 17.99
N ALA A 217 -20.65 -20.50 17.77
CA ALA A 217 -21.67 -20.57 16.73
C ALA A 217 -21.05 -20.56 15.33
N MET A 218 -20.03 -19.74 15.10
CA MET A 218 -19.29 -19.67 13.84
C MET A 218 -18.49 -20.95 13.58
N GLU A 219 -17.84 -21.52 14.59
CA GLU A 219 -17.14 -22.81 14.48
C GLU A 219 -18.09 -23.95 14.10
N ARG A 220 -19.28 -23.99 14.72
CA ARG A 220 -20.32 -24.97 14.36
C ARG A 220 -20.75 -24.81 12.90
N LEU A 221 -20.99 -23.58 12.44
CA LEU A 221 -21.33 -23.28 11.05
C LEU A 221 -20.21 -23.66 10.09
N GLN A 222 -18.94 -23.36 10.41
CA GLN A 222 -17.80 -23.76 9.59
C GLN A 222 -17.63 -25.28 9.54
N ALA A 223 -17.81 -25.97 10.66
CA ALA A 223 -17.77 -27.43 10.72
C ALA A 223 -18.88 -28.05 9.87
N GLU A 224 -20.08 -27.47 9.90
CA GLU A 224 -21.20 -27.90 9.06
C GLU A 224 -20.94 -27.64 7.57
N LEU A 225 -20.38 -26.48 7.20
CA LEU A 225 -19.99 -26.18 5.82
C LEU A 225 -18.90 -27.15 5.32
N ARG A 226 -17.91 -27.46 6.16
CA ARG A 226 -16.85 -28.43 5.84
C ARG A 226 -17.40 -29.84 5.70
N ALA A 227 -18.24 -30.28 6.63
CA ALA A 227 -18.88 -31.59 6.57
C ALA A 227 -19.82 -31.71 5.36
N SER A 228 -20.54 -30.65 5.02
CA SER A 228 -21.33 -30.53 3.80
C SER A 228 -20.44 -30.65 2.57
N ALA A 229 -19.35 -29.87 2.49
CA ALA A 229 -18.41 -29.95 1.37
C ALA A 229 -17.83 -31.36 1.19
N VAL A 230 -17.45 -32.05 2.27
CA VAL A 230 -16.99 -33.46 2.19
C VAL A 230 -18.10 -34.40 1.69
N ARG A 231 -19.35 -34.17 2.11
CA ARG A 231 -20.53 -34.95 1.69
C ARG A 231 -20.88 -34.75 0.22
N TRP A 232 -20.59 -33.59 -0.37
CA TRP A 232 -20.81 -33.29 -1.79
C TRP A 232 -19.72 -33.86 -2.73
N TYR A 233 -18.59 -34.32 -2.18
CA TYR A 233 -17.46 -34.87 -2.95
C TYR A 233 -17.38 -36.41 -2.94
N HIS A 234 -18.34 -37.09 -2.31
CA HIS A 234 -18.53 -38.55 -2.36
C HIS A 234 -19.77 -38.89 -3.19
#